data_AF-A0A821MM29-F1
#
_entry.id   AF-A0A821MM29-F1
#
_cell.length_a   1.000
_cell.length_b   1.000
_cell.length_c   1.000
_cell.angle_alpha   90.00
_cell.angle_beta   90.00
_cell.angle_gamma   90.00
#
_symmetry.space_group_name_H-M   'P 1'
#
loop_
_entity.id
_entity.type
_entity.pdbx_description
1 polymer ?
#
loop_
_entity_poly.entity_id
_entity_poly.type
_entity_poly.pdbx_seq_one_letter_code
_entity_poly.pdbx_strand_id
1 'polypeptide(L)'
;MVRSSSTIKLNIGLIHIGSCPLHLIHNSFKIGIDSTTNWSIEEFLNNLAFWFSRSPSRREDYLKVAKYISNDIGKFIRRFIITRWLDAGPIMERIIKQWTNLNEYFIKFIPINRKISLNNHLYIQIKRFFETKSTIIRLNFLVFLYHNIYEKILIWFQQTQPLIHVLYDECEQLIRRVLSCFINEDLIKNKTLNELMKISFHNQANQKCDLGK
;
A
#
# COMPACT_ATOMS: atom_id res chain seq x y z
N MET A 1 -33.34 -3.41 12.99
CA MET A 1 -33.94 -3.63 11.66
C MET A 1 -33.62 -5.05 11.22
N VAL A 2 -34.60 -5.94 11.37
CA VAL A 2 -34.51 -7.35 10.96
C VAL A 2 -34.45 -7.38 9.43
N ARG A 3 -33.34 -7.88 8.86
CA ARG A 3 -33.27 -8.11 7.41
C ARG A 3 -34.20 -9.27 7.08
N SER A 4 -35.20 -8.97 6.26
CA SER A 4 -36.17 -9.91 5.71
C SER A 4 -35.48 -11.14 5.10
N SER A 5 -35.94 -12.32 5.51
CA SER A 5 -35.69 -13.60 4.87
C SER A 5 -36.05 -13.52 3.39
N SER A 6 -35.04 -13.35 2.54
CA SER A 6 -35.19 -13.50 1.10
C SER A 6 -35.03 -14.97 0.76
N THR A 7 -36.09 -15.53 0.19
CA THR A 7 -36.19 -16.90 -0.28
C THR A 7 -35.08 -17.16 -1.31
N ILE A 8 -34.04 -17.88 -0.92
CA ILE A 8 -32.98 -18.31 -1.83
C ILE A 8 -33.61 -19.33 -2.78
N LYS A 9 -33.93 -18.91 -4.01
CA LYS A 9 -34.05 -19.83 -5.13
C LYS A 9 -32.67 -20.50 -5.27
N LEU A 10 -32.56 -21.73 -4.77
CA LEU A 10 -31.41 -22.58 -4.99
C LEU A 10 -31.29 -22.81 -6.50
N ASN A 11 -30.39 -22.09 -7.15
CA ASN A 11 -29.93 -22.40 -8.49
C ASN A 11 -29.18 -23.73 -8.40
N ILE A 12 -29.89 -24.83 -8.66
CA ILE A 12 -29.37 -26.19 -8.62
C ILE A 12 -28.17 -26.27 -9.57
N GLY A 13 -26.96 -26.40 -9.01
CA GLY A 13 -25.69 -26.48 -9.76
C GLY A 13 -24.76 -25.27 -9.67
N LEU A 14 -25.16 -24.14 -9.05
CA LEU A 14 -24.27 -23.00 -8.83
C LEU A 14 -23.80 -22.93 -7.37
N ILE A 15 -22.49 -22.93 -7.17
CA ILE A 15 -21.86 -22.73 -5.85
C ILE A 15 -21.68 -21.23 -5.63
N HIS A 16 -22.23 -20.70 -4.54
CA HIS A 16 -22.00 -19.31 -4.13
C HIS A 16 -20.60 -19.17 -3.52
N ILE A 17 -19.65 -18.66 -4.30
CA ILE A 17 -18.24 -18.50 -3.91
C ILE A 17 -17.95 -17.24 -3.08
N GLY A 18 -18.97 -16.44 -2.76
CA GLY A 18 -18.81 -15.22 -1.95
C GLY A 18 -18.42 -13.98 -2.76
N SER A 19 -17.80 -13.01 -2.08
CA SER A 19 -17.30 -11.79 -2.70
C SER A 19 -15.94 -12.01 -3.36
N CYS A 20 -15.51 -11.05 -4.18
CA CYS A 20 -14.20 -11.09 -4.82
C CYS A 20 -13.07 -11.14 -3.76
N PRO A 21 -12.18 -12.15 -3.80
CA PRO A 21 -11.14 -12.33 -2.79
C PRO A 21 -10.15 -11.16 -2.74
N LEU A 22 -9.86 -10.53 -3.88
CA LEU A 22 -9.00 -9.34 -3.93
C LEU A 22 -9.59 -8.18 -3.12
N HIS A 23 -10.91 -7.96 -3.19
CA HIS A 23 -11.54 -6.88 -2.41
C HIS A 23 -11.39 -7.14 -0.90
N LEU A 24 -11.49 -8.40 -0.46
CA LEU A 24 -11.23 -8.77 0.93
C LEU A 24 -9.78 -8.49 1.32
N ILE A 25 -8.81 -8.92 0.50
CA ILE A 25 -7.38 -8.74 0.77
C ILE A 25 -7.01 -7.24 0.84
N HIS A 26 -7.47 -6.42 -0.12
CA HIS A 26 -7.23 -4.98 -0.11
C HIS A 26 -7.82 -4.31 1.15
N ASN A 27 -9.05 -4.68 1.53
CA ASN A 27 -9.69 -4.13 2.71
C ASN A 27 -9.02 -4.59 4.01
N SER A 28 -8.64 -5.86 4.12
CA SER A 28 -7.90 -6.38 5.28
C SER A 28 -6.56 -5.68 5.45
N PHE A 29 -5.81 -5.47 4.36
CA PHE A 29 -4.56 -4.71 4.41
C PHE A 29 -4.80 -3.27 4.89
N LYS A 30 -5.83 -2.60 4.33
CA LYS A 30 -6.21 -1.25 4.75
C LYS A 30 -6.55 -1.16 6.23
N ILE A 31 -7.43 -2.03 6.70
CA ILE A 31 -7.83 -2.08 8.11
C ILE A 31 -6.60 -2.35 8.99
N GLY A 32 -5.68 -3.21 8.56
CA GLY A 32 -4.44 -3.47 9.29
C GLY A 32 -3.59 -2.20 9.46
N ILE A 33 -3.40 -1.43 8.39
CA ILE A 33 -2.66 -0.16 8.43
C ILE A 33 -3.39 0.89 9.27
N ASP A 34 -4.69 1.07 9.08
CA ASP A 34 -5.48 2.11 9.75
C ASP A 34 -5.66 1.82 11.25
N SER A 35 -5.76 0.54 11.65
CA SER A 35 -5.93 0.16 13.06
C SER A 35 -4.65 0.22 13.88
N THR A 36 -3.50 0.11 13.22
CA THR A 36 -2.19 0.06 13.90
C THR A 36 -1.40 1.36 13.76
N THR A 37 -1.79 2.24 12.83
CA THR A 37 -1.00 3.43 12.49
C THR A 37 -1.85 4.68 12.24
N ASN A 38 -1.28 5.84 12.57
CA ASN A 38 -1.84 7.16 12.21
C ASN A 38 -0.98 7.84 11.13
N TRP A 39 -0.50 7.07 10.14
CA TRP A 39 0.53 7.55 9.21
C TRP A 39 0.01 8.48 8.10
N SER A 40 -1.31 8.61 7.92
CA SER A 40 -1.95 9.47 6.91
C SER A 40 -1.37 9.34 5.49
N ILE A 41 -0.91 8.13 5.12
CA ILE A 41 -0.25 7.89 3.81
C ILE A 41 -1.23 8.10 2.65
N GLU A 42 -2.50 7.72 2.82
CA GLU A 42 -3.52 7.94 1.78
C GLU A 42 -3.66 9.42 1.41
N GLU A 43 -3.63 10.31 2.41
CA GLU A 43 -3.68 11.76 2.20
C GLU A 43 -2.45 12.22 1.42
N PHE A 44 -1.26 11.75 1.80
CA PHE A 44 -0.03 12.09 1.09
C PHE A 44 -0.07 11.67 -0.39
N LEU A 45 -0.44 10.42 -0.69
CA LEU A 45 -0.49 9.90 -2.06
C LEU A 45 -1.52 10.66 -2.91
N ASN A 46 -2.71 10.93 -2.36
CA ASN A 46 -3.76 11.67 -3.05
C ASN A 46 -3.34 13.12 -3.31
N ASN A 47 -2.81 13.81 -2.30
CA ASN A 47 -2.41 15.21 -2.41
C ASN A 47 -1.28 15.38 -3.43
N LEU A 48 -0.31 14.47 -3.44
CA LEU A 48 0.80 14.51 -4.39
C LEU A 48 0.33 14.31 -5.84
N ALA A 49 -0.52 13.31 -6.09
CA ALA A 49 -1.09 13.09 -7.42
C ALA A 49 -1.93 14.29 -7.88
N PHE A 50 -2.70 14.86 -6.96
CA PHE A 50 -3.56 16.01 -7.22
C PHE A 50 -2.81 17.31 -7.48
N TRP A 51 -1.69 17.51 -6.78
CA TRP A 51 -0.81 18.67 -6.96
C TRP A 51 -0.40 18.82 -8.42
N PHE A 52 0.10 17.73 -9.01
CA PHE A 52 0.56 17.67 -10.39
C PHE A 52 -0.57 17.55 -11.40
N SER A 53 -1.74 16.99 -11.06
CA SER A 53 -2.86 16.91 -12.01
C SER A 53 -3.53 18.26 -12.26
N ARG A 54 -3.53 19.17 -11.28
CA ARG A 54 -4.23 20.45 -11.35
C ARG A 54 -3.56 21.53 -12.21
N SER A 55 -2.28 21.39 -12.54
CA SER A 55 -1.55 22.47 -13.20
C SER A 55 -0.37 21.94 -14.03
N PRO A 56 -0.38 22.15 -15.35
CA PRO A 56 0.76 21.87 -16.22
C PRO A 56 2.01 22.65 -15.84
N SER A 57 1.86 23.92 -15.41
CA SER A 57 3.00 24.75 -15.01
C SER A 57 3.72 24.19 -13.78
N ARG A 58 3.00 23.58 -12.83
CA ARG A 58 3.63 22.87 -11.69
C ARG A 58 4.46 21.67 -12.15
N ARG A 59 3.99 20.94 -13.17
CA ARG A 59 4.77 19.84 -13.76
C ARG A 59 6.02 20.38 -14.42
N GLU A 60 5.90 21.42 -15.23
CA GLU A 60 7.05 22.04 -15.90
C GLU A 60 8.11 22.53 -14.91
N ASP A 61 7.69 23.21 -13.85
CA ASP A 61 8.57 23.67 -12.78
C ASP A 61 9.25 22.47 -12.07
N TYR A 62 8.53 21.37 -11.81
CA TYR A 62 9.14 20.15 -11.27
C TYR A 62 10.15 19.51 -12.23
N LEU A 63 9.85 19.46 -13.53
CA LEU A 63 10.75 18.92 -14.55
C LEU A 63 12.08 19.70 -14.59
N LYS A 64 12.03 21.03 -14.41
CA LYS A 64 13.23 21.88 -14.32
C LYS A 64 14.09 21.48 -13.11
N VAL A 65 13.47 21.29 -11.94
CA VAL A 65 14.17 20.83 -10.73
C VAL A 65 14.76 19.44 -10.92
N ALA A 66 13.98 18.47 -11.41
CA ALA A 66 14.44 17.10 -11.59
C ALA A 66 15.61 17.01 -12.58
N LYS A 67 15.56 17.77 -13.68
CA LYS A 67 16.66 17.84 -14.66
C LYS A 67 17.95 18.39 -14.04
N TYR A 68 17.85 19.39 -13.15
CA TYR A 68 19.00 20.00 -12.49
C TYR A 68 19.61 19.10 -11.40
N ILE A 69 18.79 18.41 -10.62
CA ILE A 69 19.24 17.66 -9.42
C ILE A 69 19.80 16.28 -9.77
N SER A 70 19.08 15.48 -10.56
CA SER A 70 19.47 14.08 -10.81
C SER A 70 19.53 13.70 -12.28
N ASN A 71 19.05 14.57 -13.18
CA ASN A 71 18.82 14.29 -14.60
C ASN A 71 17.88 13.09 -14.88
N ASP A 72 17.30 12.46 -13.84
CA ASP A 72 16.24 11.45 -13.92
C ASP A 72 14.91 12.07 -13.52
N ILE A 73 14.05 12.25 -14.52
CA ILE A 73 12.72 12.85 -14.37
C ILE A 73 11.71 11.85 -13.78
N GLY A 74 11.99 10.54 -13.85
CA GLY A 74 11.08 9.50 -13.40
C GLY A 74 9.74 9.48 -14.16
N LYS A 75 8.79 8.71 -13.63
CA LYS A 75 7.41 8.66 -14.12
C LYS A 75 6.52 9.49 -13.21
N PHE A 76 5.61 10.28 -13.78
CA PHE A 76 4.64 11.02 -12.97
C PHE A 76 3.84 10.11 -12.03
N ILE A 77 3.55 10.67 -10.86
CA ILE A 77 2.79 10.01 -9.79
C ILE A 77 1.36 9.81 -10.27
N ARG A 78 0.89 8.56 -10.25
CA ARG A 78 -0.48 8.19 -10.61
C ARG A 78 -1.44 8.48 -9.46
N ARG A 79 -2.73 8.59 -9.78
CA ARG A 79 -3.79 8.69 -8.79
C ARG A 79 -3.85 7.42 -7.94
N PHE A 80 -3.93 7.61 -6.63
CA PHE A 80 -4.20 6.55 -5.67
C PHE A 80 -5.69 6.19 -5.63
N ILE A 81 -6.02 4.89 -5.46
CA ILE A 81 -7.39 4.37 -5.39
C ILE A 81 -7.58 3.67 -4.05
N ILE A 82 -8.42 4.26 -3.19
CA ILE A 82 -8.63 3.81 -1.80
C ILE A 82 -9.20 2.39 -1.68
N THR A 83 -10.01 1.95 -2.64
CA THR A 83 -10.59 0.60 -2.66
C THR A 83 -9.61 -0.47 -3.14
N ARG A 84 -8.45 -0.06 -3.68
CA ARG A 84 -7.40 -0.94 -4.20
C ARG A 84 -6.06 -0.57 -3.57
N TRP A 85 -6.00 -0.63 -2.24
CA TRP A 85 -4.84 -0.12 -1.51
C TRP A 85 -3.52 -0.75 -1.98
N LEU A 86 -3.48 -2.07 -2.10
CA LEU A 86 -2.26 -2.74 -2.58
C LEU A 86 -1.81 -2.34 -4.00
N ASP A 87 -2.69 -1.79 -4.87
CA ASP A 87 -2.27 -1.24 -6.17
C ASP A 87 -1.42 0.04 -6.05
N ALA A 88 -1.29 0.58 -4.83
CA ALA A 88 -0.44 1.73 -4.57
C ALA A 88 1.05 1.38 -4.44
N GLY A 89 1.43 0.10 -4.36
CA GLY A 89 2.84 -0.33 -4.34
C GLY A 89 3.68 0.38 -5.41
N PRO A 90 3.32 0.25 -6.71
CA PRO A 90 4.02 0.92 -7.80
C PRO A 90 3.93 2.46 -7.78
N ILE A 91 2.97 3.04 -7.07
CA ILE A 91 2.87 4.50 -6.88
C ILE A 91 3.91 4.94 -5.84
N MET A 92 3.98 4.23 -4.71
CA MET A 92 4.94 4.49 -3.64
C MET A 92 6.38 4.32 -4.13
N GLU A 93 6.68 3.29 -4.93
CA GLU A 93 7.99 3.11 -5.56
C GLU A 93 8.41 4.30 -6.42
N ARG A 94 7.50 4.84 -7.23
CA ARG A 94 7.78 6.03 -8.06
C ARG A 94 8.11 7.24 -7.21
N ILE A 95 7.40 7.39 -6.08
CA ILE A 95 7.64 8.48 -5.13
C ILE A 95 9.01 8.32 -4.47
N ILE A 96 9.35 7.10 -4.01
CA ILE A 96 10.65 6.81 -3.40
C ILE A 96 11.78 7.06 -4.40
N LYS A 97 11.67 6.59 -5.64
CA LYS A 97 12.68 6.81 -6.69
C LYS A 97 12.90 8.31 -6.97
N GLN A 98 11.83 9.10 -6.91
CA GLN A 98 11.88 10.55 -7.15
C GLN A 98 12.01 11.36 -5.85
N TRP A 99 12.28 10.73 -4.71
CA TRP A 99 12.15 11.38 -3.40
C TRP A 99 13.02 12.62 -3.27
N THR A 100 14.28 12.53 -3.69
CA THR A 100 15.22 13.66 -3.67
C THR A 100 14.69 14.83 -4.49
N ASN A 101 14.26 14.60 -5.73
CA ASN A 101 13.75 15.64 -6.61
C ASN A 101 12.45 16.28 -6.07
N LEU A 102 11.56 15.45 -5.52
CA LEU A 102 10.32 15.92 -4.91
C LEU A 102 10.61 16.74 -3.64
N ASN A 103 11.56 16.29 -2.82
CA ASN A 103 11.98 17.02 -1.63
C ASN A 103 12.55 18.39 -2.00
N GLU A 104 13.48 18.45 -2.97
CA GLU A 104 14.05 19.71 -3.48
C GLU A 104 12.96 20.64 -4.03
N TYR A 105 11.99 20.09 -4.77
CA TYR A 105 10.88 20.85 -5.32
C TYR A 105 9.97 21.46 -4.24
N PHE A 106 9.53 20.65 -3.27
CA PHE A 106 8.60 21.10 -2.22
C PHE A 106 9.26 21.90 -1.10
N ILE A 107 10.51 21.59 -0.74
CA ILE A 107 11.21 22.21 0.39
C ILE A 107 12.00 23.45 -0.02
N LYS A 108 12.60 23.47 -1.22
CA LYS A 108 13.48 24.57 -1.65
C LYS A 108 12.91 25.40 -2.79
N PHE A 109 12.53 24.75 -3.90
CA PHE A 109 12.14 25.48 -5.11
C PHE A 109 10.87 26.32 -4.93
N ILE A 110 9.79 25.75 -4.37
CA ILE A 110 8.52 26.49 -4.18
C ILE A 110 8.71 27.75 -3.31
N PRO A 111 9.35 27.67 -2.12
CA PRO A 111 9.63 28.85 -1.30
C PRO A 111 10.40 29.97 -1.99
N ILE A 112 11.35 29.60 -2.87
CA ILE A 112 12.20 30.56 -3.58
C ILE A 112 11.44 31.20 -4.75
N ASN A 113 10.75 30.39 -5.55
CA ASN A 113 10.08 30.86 -6.77
C ASN A 113 8.85 31.74 -6.48
N ARG A 114 8.15 31.52 -5.35
CA ARG A 114 7.00 32.32 -4.89
C ARG A 114 5.81 32.48 -5.85
N LYS A 115 5.81 31.80 -7.02
CA LYS A 115 4.64 31.67 -7.91
C LYS A 115 3.41 31.06 -7.22
N ILE A 116 3.64 30.29 -6.16
CA ILE A 116 2.61 29.60 -5.38
C ILE A 116 2.62 30.20 -3.98
N SER A 117 1.43 30.56 -3.48
CA SER A 117 1.28 31.02 -2.10
C SER A 117 1.74 29.96 -1.11
N LEU A 118 2.58 30.35 -0.14
CA LEU A 118 3.04 29.48 0.94
C LEU A 118 1.92 29.13 1.92
N ASN A 119 0.81 29.89 1.89
CA ASN A 119 -0.41 29.60 2.64
C ASN A 119 -1.35 28.64 1.88
N ASN A 120 -0.93 28.12 0.72
CA ASN A 120 -1.73 27.14 0.00
C ASN A 120 -1.85 25.85 0.83
N HIS A 121 -3.08 25.51 1.22
CA HIS A 121 -3.37 24.37 2.09
C HIS A 121 -2.79 23.04 1.56
N LEU A 122 -2.95 22.78 0.27
CA LEU A 122 -2.45 21.56 -0.37
C LEU A 122 -0.91 21.50 -0.34
N TYR A 123 -0.25 22.63 -0.57
CA TYR A 123 1.21 22.73 -0.45
C TYR A 123 1.68 22.40 0.97
N ILE A 124 1.08 23.03 1.99
CA ILE A 124 1.42 22.81 3.40
C ILE A 124 1.24 21.33 3.77
N GLN A 125 0.11 20.73 3.36
CA GLN A 125 -0.18 19.32 3.61
C GLN A 125 0.83 18.38 2.97
N ILE A 126 1.37 18.69 1.79
CA ILE A 126 2.39 17.86 1.14
C ILE A 126 3.76 18.10 1.79
N LYS A 127 4.11 19.37 2.03
CA LYS A 127 5.40 19.79 2.60
C LYS A 127 5.69 19.08 3.92
N ARG A 128 4.70 18.99 4.82
CA ARG A 128 4.86 18.32 6.13
C ARG A 128 5.34 16.87 6.02
N PHE A 129 4.97 16.15 4.96
CA PHE A 129 5.41 14.77 4.73
C PHE A 129 6.87 14.69 4.33
N PHE A 130 7.38 15.68 3.58
CA PHE A 130 8.80 15.78 3.22
C PHE A 130 9.67 16.27 4.39
N GLU A 131 9.11 17.05 5.31
CA GLU A 131 9.78 17.47 6.56
C GLU A 131 9.83 16.33 7.59
N THR A 132 8.87 15.40 7.53
CA THR A 132 8.79 14.26 8.44
C THR A 132 9.73 13.14 8.00
N LYS A 133 10.86 12.97 8.70
CA LYS A 133 11.89 11.95 8.40
C LYS A 133 11.34 10.51 8.29
N SER A 134 10.32 10.17 9.07
CA SER A 134 9.73 8.83 9.06
C SER A 134 8.85 8.54 7.84
N THR A 135 8.46 9.54 7.04
CA THR A 135 7.62 9.32 5.85
C THR A 135 8.29 8.39 4.86
N ILE A 136 9.54 8.65 4.49
CA ILE A 136 10.27 7.78 3.53
C ILE A 136 10.44 6.38 4.09
N ILE A 137 10.67 6.23 5.40
CA ILE A 137 10.80 4.92 6.06
C ILE A 137 9.48 4.16 5.96
N ARG A 138 8.35 4.81 6.25
CA ARG A 138 7.00 4.22 6.14
C ARG A 138 6.68 3.80 4.70
N LEU A 139 7.04 4.62 3.71
CA LEU A 139 6.86 4.26 2.29
C LEU A 139 7.69 3.02 1.92
N ASN A 140 8.96 2.97 2.33
CA ASN A 140 9.81 1.80 2.09
C ASN A 140 9.25 0.55 2.77
N PHE A 141 8.78 0.66 4.00
CA PHE A 141 8.12 -0.45 4.70
C PHE A 141 6.88 -0.94 3.94
N LEU A 142 6.00 -0.03 3.48
CA LEU A 142 4.81 -0.42 2.72
C LEU A 142 5.16 -1.05 1.36
N VAL A 143 6.19 -0.55 0.67
CA VAL A 143 6.71 -1.15 -0.57
C VAL A 143 7.31 -2.53 -0.31
N PHE A 144 8.02 -2.70 0.80
CA PHE A 144 8.51 -4.01 1.23
C PHE A 144 7.37 -5.00 1.44
N LEU A 145 6.31 -4.61 2.16
CA LEU A 145 5.14 -5.47 2.35
C LEU A 145 4.49 -5.82 1.00
N TYR A 146 4.32 -4.82 0.13
CA TYR A 146 3.75 -5.03 -1.20
C TYR A 146 4.49 -6.13 -1.96
N HIS A 147 5.80 -5.99 -2.16
CA HIS A 147 6.60 -6.93 -2.94
C HIS A 147 6.71 -8.31 -2.30
N ASN A 148 7.01 -8.35 -1.01
CA ASN A 148 7.39 -9.61 -0.38
C ASN A 148 6.19 -10.44 0.09
N ILE A 149 5.01 -9.84 0.24
CA ILE A 149 3.83 -10.51 0.82
C ILE A 149 2.66 -10.57 -0.16
N TYR A 150 2.34 -9.44 -0.81
CA TYR A 150 1.06 -9.26 -1.49
C TYR A 150 1.12 -9.32 -3.01
N GLU A 151 2.23 -8.95 -3.64
CA GLU A 151 2.33 -8.82 -5.10
C GLU A 151 1.91 -10.11 -5.81
N LYS A 152 2.41 -11.27 -5.35
CA LYS A 152 2.06 -12.57 -5.93
C LYS A 152 0.54 -12.81 -5.94
N ILE A 153 -0.14 -12.62 -4.81
CA ILE A 153 -1.57 -12.93 -4.70
C ILE A 153 -2.42 -11.98 -5.55
N LEU A 154 -1.99 -10.72 -5.68
CA LEU A 154 -2.63 -9.75 -6.56
C LEU A 154 -2.49 -10.17 -8.03
N ILE A 155 -1.27 -10.47 -8.46
CA ILE A 155 -0.99 -10.89 -9.84
C ILE A 155 -1.80 -12.15 -10.19
N TRP A 156 -1.86 -13.13 -9.29
CA TRP A 156 -2.64 -14.35 -9.52
C TRP A 156 -4.12 -14.04 -9.68
N PHE A 157 -4.77 -13.44 -8.68
CA PHE A 157 -6.23 -13.27 -8.70
C PHE A 157 -6.74 -12.11 -9.57
N GLN A 158 -5.85 -11.35 -10.22
CA GLN A 158 -6.20 -10.39 -11.29
C GLN A 158 -6.23 -11.02 -12.68
N GLN A 159 -5.83 -12.29 -12.83
CA GLN A 159 -5.88 -12.99 -14.11
C GLN A 159 -7.34 -13.30 -14.51
N THR A 160 -7.57 -13.46 -15.81
CA THR A 160 -8.90 -13.73 -16.38
C THR A 160 -9.34 -15.20 -16.25
N GLN A 161 -8.41 -16.09 -15.90
CA GLN A 161 -8.67 -17.52 -15.80
C GLN A 161 -9.32 -17.92 -14.46
N PRO A 162 -10.09 -19.02 -14.41
CA PRO A 162 -10.77 -19.45 -13.18
C PRO A 162 -9.77 -20.05 -12.17
N LEU A 163 -9.40 -19.25 -11.17
CA LEU A 163 -8.42 -19.61 -10.14
C LEU A 163 -9.03 -20.00 -8.78
N ILE A 164 -10.33 -20.29 -8.73
CA ILE A 164 -11.00 -20.62 -7.46
C ILE A 164 -10.38 -21.85 -6.77
N HIS A 165 -9.88 -22.80 -7.54
CA HIS A 165 -9.28 -24.04 -7.05
C HIS A 165 -7.97 -23.83 -6.28
N VAL A 166 -7.23 -22.74 -6.53
CA VAL A 166 -6.00 -22.38 -5.79
C VAL A 166 -6.24 -21.33 -4.69
N LEU A 167 -7.47 -20.82 -4.54
CA LEU A 167 -7.76 -19.73 -3.61
C LEU A 167 -7.40 -20.09 -2.16
N TYR A 168 -7.75 -21.29 -1.73
CA TYR A 168 -7.45 -21.75 -0.38
C TYR A 168 -5.94 -21.79 -0.13
N ASP A 169 -5.19 -22.41 -1.04
CA ASP A 169 -3.74 -22.57 -0.93
C ASP A 169 -3.03 -21.22 -0.95
N GLU A 170 -3.40 -20.29 -1.84
CA GLU A 170 -2.78 -18.97 -1.88
C GLU A 170 -3.12 -18.10 -0.67
N CYS A 171 -4.31 -18.26 -0.08
CA CYS A 171 -4.65 -17.63 1.20
C CYS A 171 -3.79 -18.20 2.36
N GLU A 172 -3.59 -19.52 2.40
CA GLU A 172 -2.67 -20.15 3.36
C GLU A 172 -1.26 -19.58 3.21
N GLN A 173 -0.75 -19.53 1.98
CA GLN A 173 0.59 -18.98 1.71
C GLN A 173 0.67 -17.49 2.03
N LEU A 174 -0.39 -16.71 1.85
CA LEU A 174 -0.43 -15.30 2.25
C LEU A 174 -0.28 -15.15 3.76
N ILE A 175 -1.08 -15.87 4.55
CA ILE A 175 -0.99 -15.83 6.02
C ILE A 175 0.39 -16.31 6.47
N ARG A 176 0.92 -17.36 5.84
CA ARG A 176 2.28 -17.86 6.10
C ARG A 176 3.34 -16.79 5.86
N ARG A 177 3.28 -16.07 4.72
CA ARG A 177 4.20 -14.97 4.39
C ARG A 177 4.11 -13.85 5.42
N VAL A 178 2.90 -13.42 5.81
CA VAL A 178 2.70 -12.41 6.84
C VAL A 178 3.33 -12.82 8.17
N LEU A 179 3.02 -14.02 8.67
CA LEU A 179 3.57 -14.50 9.93
C LEU A 179 5.10 -14.66 9.86
N SER A 180 5.65 -15.08 8.72
CA SER A 180 7.10 -15.27 8.56
C SER A 180 7.93 -14.00 8.74
N CYS A 181 7.30 -12.82 8.63
CA CYS A 181 7.97 -11.55 8.87
C CYS A 181 8.37 -11.37 10.34
N PHE A 182 7.67 -11.97 11.29
CA PHE A 182 7.86 -11.68 12.72
C PHE A 182 7.68 -12.88 13.67
N ILE A 183 7.20 -14.04 13.20
CA ILE A 183 7.07 -15.28 13.98
C ILE A 183 8.19 -16.26 13.62
N ASN A 184 8.69 -16.99 14.61
CA ASN A 184 9.72 -18.02 14.44
C ASN A 184 9.31 -19.08 13.41
N GLU A 185 10.21 -19.42 12.49
CA GLU A 185 9.91 -20.29 11.34
C GLU A 185 9.48 -21.70 11.75
N ASP A 186 10.05 -22.22 12.84
CA ASP A 186 9.69 -23.53 13.40
C ASP A 186 8.22 -23.60 13.83
N LEU A 187 7.63 -22.46 14.20
CA LEU A 187 6.21 -22.37 14.58
C LEU A 187 5.28 -22.23 13.37
N ILE A 188 5.82 -22.00 12.17
CA ILE A 188 5.04 -21.76 10.95
C ILE A 188 5.13 -22.95 10.00
N LYS A 189 6.31 -23.58 9.91
CA LYS A 189 6.61 -24.63 8.94
C LYS A 189 5.62 -25.79 9.04
N ASN A 190 5.17 -26.29 7.89
CA ASN A 190 4.28 -27.44 7.74
C ASN A 190 2.89 -27.34 8.43
N LYS A 191 2.49 -26.15 8.91
CA LYS A 191 1.14 -25.92 9.47
C LYS A 191 0.12 -25.59 8.40
N THR A 192 -1.07 -26.16 8.50
CA THR A 192 -2.26 -25.79 7.72
C THR A 192 -2.76 -24.39 8.05
N LEU A 193 -3.58 -23.78 7.19
CA LEU A 193 -4.20 -22.48 7.45
C LEU A 193 -4.91 -22.40 8.81
N ASN A 194 -5.66 -23.43 9.19
CA ASN A 194 -6.38 -23.47 10.47
C ASN A 194 -5.43 -23.48 11.68
N GLU A 195 -4.24 -24.06 11.54
CA GLU A 195 -3.22 -24.07 12.59
C GLU A 195 -2.45 -22.75 12.62
N LEU A 196 -2.17 -22.15 11.46
CA LEU A 196 -1.56 -20.82 11.36
C LEU A 196 -2.41 -19.77 12.05
N MET A 197 -3.74 -19.79 11.84
CA MET A 197 -4.68 -18.84 12.45
C MET A 197 -4.78 -18.96 13.98
N LYS A 198 -4.32 -20.09 14.57
CA LYS A 198 -4.29 -20.30 16.02
C LYS A 198 -2.99 -19.85 16.67
N ILE A 199 -1.99 -19.44 15.89
CA ILE A 199 -0.71 -18.95 16.43
C ILE A 199 -0.97 -17.63 17.17
N SER A 200 -0.66 -17.61 18.47
CA SER A 200 -0.69 -16.38 19.25
C SER A 200 0.49 -15.49 18.86
N PHE A 201 0.23 -14.52 17.98
CA PHE A 201 1.24 -13.57 17.52
C PHE A 201 1.59 -12.49 18.53
N HIS A 202 0.78 -12.32 19.58
CA HIS A 202 1.07 -11.40 20.69
C HIS A 202 2.04 -12.00 21.72
N ASN A 203 2.27 -13.31 21.70
CA ASN A 203 3.25 -13.94 22.59
C ASN A 203 4.67 -13.69 22.06
N GLN A 204 5.46 -12.91 22.80
CA GLN A 204 6.83 -12.54 22.42
C GLN A 204 7.76 -13.75 22.28
N ALA A 205 7.52 -14.86 23.00
CA ALA A 205 8.29 -16.09 22.84
C ALA A 205 8.11 -16.73 21.45
N ASN A 206 7.01 -16.43 20.76
CA ASN A 206 6.77 -16.91 19.40
C ASN A 206 7.42 -16.00 18.34
N GLN A 207 7.84 -14.80 18.70
CA GLN A 207 8.35 -13.81 17.76
C GLN A 207 9.83 -14.05 17.46
N LYS A 208 10.26 -13.64 16.26
CA LYS A 208 11.67 -13.59 15.88
C LYS A 208 12.38 -12.59 16.80
N CYS A 209 13.63 -12.90 17.18
CA CYS A 209 14.44 -11.93 17.91
C CYS A 209 14.83 -10.79 16.98
N ASP A 210 14.67 -9.54 17.43
CA ASP A 210 15.05 -8.34 16.65
C ASP A 210 16.56 -8.27 16.38
N LEU A 211 17.36 -9.04 17.12
CA LEU A 211 18.78 -9.24 16.87
C LEU A 211 18.92 -10.29 15.77
N GLY A 212 18.97 -9.82 14.52
CA GLY A 212 19.34 -10.65 13.38
C GLY A 212 20.61 -11.44 13.69
N LYS A 213 20.50 -12.78 13.63
CA LYS A 213 21.67 -13.64 13.44
C LYS A 213 22.05 -13.62 11.97
#